data_AF-A0AA42YYN3-F1
#
_entry.id   AF-A0AA42YYN3-F1
#
_cell.length_a   1.000
_cell.length_b   1.000
_cell.length_c   1.000
_cell.angle_alpha   90.00
_cell.angle_beta   90.00
_cell.angle_gamma   90.00
#
_symmetry.space_group_name_H-M   'P 1'
#
loop_
_entity.id
_entity.type
_entity.pdbx_description
1 polymer ?
#
loop_
_entity_poly.entity_id
_entity_poly.type
_entity_poly.pdbx_seq_one_letter_code
_entity_poly.pdbx_strand_id
1 'polypeptide(L)'
;MTSSASARPVKYVNLLFCFVLVGALYGPYAAHAQEEQPSDATGATDAGVAAEPAELSLSEFEKAVEQVEEKTEGPIPTRFTIEFDDTHDWIRLTSGEWLKGDLNWMREKEFEFDSDKLDIVTKSWSKVDELHSPQINTYAFEGKIDVMGKAVVTKDTVIIETTEGVKTFPRSELLSIAEGGRRERDWWSTRLSLGFSANAGNTNQGSLTIAWGLQRADQRTLATMSYQGTFGYVNKEQNVNRHLGGVGVELLIWRRFYVTPAVAYFLYDRFQNLKLRATPGAGGGIHIVDKKKVEWDFGSGLGYQYTRFLSAATGVENPQNDGFVTLHTYADFDFTDDIELKLDWRTNLVYTAIGNTNHVGNAAFKIDLTAIFYFQTSFLFLRTENPPPRADGTMPEQNDYQLVVSIALEIG
;
A
#
# COMPACT_ATOMS: atom_id res chain seq x y z
N MET A 1 16.57 0.18 -1.52
CA MET A 1 15.88 1.49 -1.48
C MET A 1 14.59 1.23 -0.75
N THR A 2 14.60 1.56 0.53
CA THR A 2 13.61 1.10 1.51
C THR A 2 13.13 2.37 2.19
N SER A 3 11.97 2.83 1.72
CA SER A 3 11.23 3.98 2.21
C SER A 3 10.50 3.55 3.48
N SER A 4 10.60 4.31 4.56
CA SER A 4 9.73 4.15 5.73
C SER A 4 8.33 4.61 5.33
N ALA A 5 7.56 3.75 4.67
CA ALA A 5 6.17 4.05 4.41
C ALA A 5 5.44 4.11 5.76
N SER A 6 4.90 5.28 6.11
CA SER A 6 3.82 5.40 7.08
C SER A 6 2.76 4.35 6.69
N ALA A 7 2.53 3.36 7.56
CA ALA A 7 1.54 2.31 7.34
C ALA A 7 0.15 2.94 7.19
N ARG A 8 -0.26 3.20 5.94
CA ARG A 8 -1.64 3.52 5.60
C ARG A 8 -2.44 2.20 5.62
N PRO A 9 -3.65 2.17 6.19
CA PRO A 9 -4.45 0.95 6.26
C PRO A 9 -4.79 0.49 4.84
N VAL A 10 -4.39 -0.73 4.50
CA VAL A 10 -4.72 -1.36 3.22
C VAL A 10 -6.19 -1.78 3.28
N LYS A 11 -6.97 -1.39 2.27
CA LYS A 11 -8.34 -1.85 2.08
C LYS A 11 -8.29 -3.26 1.48
N TYR A 12 -8.90 -4.23 2.15
CA TYR A 12 -9.07 -5.58 1.62
C TYR A 12 -9.91 -5.53 0.34
N VAL A 13 -9.37 -6.08 -0.75
CA VAL A 13 -10.13 -6.31 -1.99
C VAL A 13 -9.99 -7.80 -2.32
N ASN A 14 -11.10 -8.53 -2.22
CA ASN A 14 -11.21 -9.87 -2.79
C ASN A 14 -11.17 -9.76 -4.31
N LEU A 15 -10.17 -10.35 -4.99
CA LEU A 15 -10.22 -10.46 -6.45
C LEU A 15 -9.87 -11.85 -6.96
N LEU A 16 -10.81 -12.35 -7.77
CA LEU A 16 -10.74 -13.54 -8.61
C LEU A 16 -9.80 -13.27 -9.81
N PHE A 17 -8.90 -14.20 -10.11
CA PHE A 17 -7.99 -14.11 -11.26
C PHE A 17 -8.73 -14.30 -12.59
N CYS A 18 -8.64 -13.33 -13.51
CA CYS A 18 -8.91 -13.52 -14.93
C CYS A 18 -7.71 -13.04 -15.76
N PHE A 19 -7.08 -13.97 -16.48
CA PHE A 19 -6.10 -13.68 -17.52
C PHE A 19 -6.79 -13.03 -18.73
N VAL A 20 -6.26 -11.90 -19.21
CA VAL A 20 -6.63 -11.36 -20.53
C VAL A 20 -5.40 -11.38 -21.44
N LEU A 21 -5.53 -12.17 -22.50
CA LEU A 21 -4.60 -12.24 -23.63
C LEU A 21 -4.79 -11.00 -24.52
N VAL A 22 -3.68 -10.39 -24.94
CA VAL A 22 -3.64 -9.29 -25.90
C VAL A 22 -3.81 -9.85 -27.32
N GLY A 23 -4.79 -9.31 -28.07
CA GLY A 23 -4.95 -9.53 -29.51
C GLY A 23 -5.24 -8.21 -30.21
N ALA A 24 -4.29 -7.76 -31.03
CA ALA A 24 -4.39 -6.55 -31.86
C ALA A 24 -5.23 -6.80 -33.12
N LEU A 25 -6.08 -5.85 -33.53
CA LEU A 25 -6.50 -5.68 -34.93
C LEU A 25 -6.87 -4.21 -35.23
N TYR A 26 -6.44 -3.77 -36.41
CA TYR A 26 -6.49 -2.45 -37.04
C TYR A 26 -7.92 -2.00 -37.48
N GLY A 27 -8.12 -0.68 -37.60
CA GLY A 27 -8.97 -0.07 -38.66
C GLY A 27 -9.83 1.14 -38.24
N PRO A 28 -9.78 2.28 -38.95
CA PRO A 28 -10.30 3.56 -38.46
C PRO A 28 -11.76 3.82 -38.89
N TYR A 29 -12.50 4.63 -38.13
CA TYR A 29 -13.73 5.25 -38.62
C TYR A 29 -13.82 6.72 -38.22
N ALA A 30 -14.07 7.54 -39.24
CA ALA A 30 -14.19 8.98 -39.23
C ALA A 30 -15.61 9.43 -38.84
N ALA A 31 -15.68 10.66 -38.34
CA ALA A 31 -16.88 11.39 -37.97
C ALA A 31 -17.79 11.70 -39.16
N HIS A 32 -19.10 11.78 -38.91
CA HIS A 32 -19.96 12.82 -39.49
C HIS A 32 -21.21 13.02 -38.65
N ALA A 33 -21.42 14.28 -38.27
CA ALA A 33 -22.66 14.80 -37.73
C ALA A 33 -23.61 15.19 -38.87
N GLN A 34 -24.93 15.06 -38.66
CA GLN A 34 -25.92 15.98 -39.21
C GLN A 34 -27.25 15.85 -38.46
N GLU A 35 -27.69 16.98 -37.90
CA GLU A 35 -29.07 17.27 -37.49
C GLU A 35 -29.96 17.37 -38.73
N GLU A 36 -31.22 16.94 -38.62
CA GLU A 36 -32.35 17.64 -39.23
C GLU A 36 -33.66 17.27 -38.50
N GLN A 37 -34.45 18.31 -38.23
CA GLN A 37 -35.73 18.33 -37.51
C GLN A 37 -36.85 18.65 -38.54
N PRO A 38 -38.11 18.82 -38.13
CA PRO A 38 -39.23 17.85 -38.06
C PRO A 38 -40.26 17.99 -39.20
N SER A 39 -41.28 17.12 -39.27
CA SER A 39 -42.51 17.38 -40.04
C SER A 39 -43.79 17.00 -39.29
N ASP A 40 -44.66 18.00 -39.14
CA ASP A 40 -46.06 17.92 -38.70
C ASP A 40 -46.95 17.10 -39.65
N ALA A 41 -48.02 16.47 -39.13
CA ALA A 41 -49.41 16.66 -39.59
C ALA A 41 -50.42 15.65 -38.95
N THR A 42 -51.23 16.19 -38.03
CA THR A 42 -52.72 16.10 -37.91
C THR A 42 -53.52 14.82 -38.26
N GLY A 43 -54.40 14.43 -37.31
CA GLY A 43 -55.66 13.71 -37.57
C GLY A 43 -56.37 13.20 -36.29
N ALA A 44 -57.42 13.89 -35.84
CA ALA A 44 -58.36 13.50 -34.76
C ALA A 44 -59.18 12.24 -35.16
N THR A 45 -59.84 11.43 -34.31
CA THR A 45 -60.62 11.52 -33.05
C THR A 45 -60.64 10.10 -32.43
N ASP A 46 -60.79 9.85 -31.12
CA ASP A 46 -62.10 9.71 -30.44
C ASP A 46 -61.89 9.36 -28.95
N ALA A 47 -62.92 9.65 -28.15
CA ALA A 47 -62.94 9.74 -26.69
C ALA A 47 -62.78 8.41 -25.92
N GLY A 48 -62.15 8.52 -24.74
CA GLY A 48 -62.15 7.49 -23.70
C GLY A 48 -61.63 8.07 -22.38
N VAL A 49 -62.55 8.57 -21.56
CA VAL A 49 -62.31 9.15 -20.24
C VAL A 49 -61.51 8.17 -19.36
N ALA A 50 -60.30 8.55 -18.95
CA ALA A 50 -59.54 7.83 -17.95
C ALA A 50 -60.19 8.04 -16.58
N ALA A 51 -60.67 6.96 -15.97
CA ALA A 51 -61.18 6.96 -14.60
C ALA A 51 -60.04 7.23 -13.61
N GLU A 52 -60.27 8.12 -12.65
CA GLU A 52 -59.40 8.29 -11.47
C GLU A 52 -59.31 6.97 -10.69
N PRO A 53 -58.16 6.68 -10.04
CA PRO A 53 -58.04 5.48 -9.21
C PRO A 53 -58.96 5.61 -7.99
N ALA A 54 -59.83 4.61 -7.81
CA ALA A 54 -60.73 4.54 -6.67
C ALA A 54 -59.94 4.54 -5.35
N GLU A 55 -60.26 5.49 -4.45
CA GLU A 55 -59.78 5.46 -3.07
C GLU A 55 -60.38 4.22 -2.37
N LEU A 56 -59.53 3.26 -2.02
CA LEU A 56 -59.90 2.11 -1.21
C LEU A 56 -60.48 2.59 0.14
N SER A 57 -61.70 2.18 0.46
CA SER A 57 -62.33 2.56 1.73
C SER A 57 -61.64 1.85 2.91
N LEU A 58 -61.56 2.52 4.06
CA LEU A 58 -61.05 1.93 5.33
C LEU A 58 -61.69 0.57 5.64
N SER A 59 -62.97 0.39 5.32
CA SER A 59 -63.67 -0.88 5.51
C SER A 59 -63.23 -2.00 4.56
N GLU A 60 -62.78 -1.66 3.36
CA GLU A 60 -62.23 -2.64 2.41
C GLU A 60 -60.80 -3.01 2.78
N PHE A 61 -60.02 -2.04 3.29
CA PHE A 61 -58.70 -2.30 3.88
C PHE A 61 -58.80 -3.19 5.11
N GLU A 62 -59.70 -2.90 6.05
CA GLU A 62 -59.93 -3.71 7.26
C GLU A 62 -60.33 -5.14 6.92
N LYS A 63 -61.25 -5.33 5.96
CA LYS A 63 -61.62 -6.68 5.48
C LYS A 63 -60.47 -7.42 4.79
N ALA A 64 -59.64 -6.70 4.05
CA ALA A 64 -58.45 -7.29 3.42
C ALA A 64 -57.41 -7.70 4.47
N VAL A 65 -57.22 -6.89 5.53
CA VAL A 65 -56.34 -7.22 6.67
C VAL A 65 -56.89 -8.41 7.44
N GLU A 66 -58.19 -8.47 7.71
CA GLU A 66 -58.85 -9.59 8.41
C GLU A 66 -58.73 -10.91 7.62
N GLN A 67 -58.87 -10.87 6.29
CA GLN A 67 -58.63 -12.04 5.43
C GLN A 67 -57.16 -12.47 5.32
N VAL A 68 -56.22 -11.54 5.52
CA VAL A 68 -54.78 -11.85 5.56
C VAL A 68 -54.41 -12.44 6.91
N GLU A 69 -54.94 -11.88 8.01
CA GLU A 69 -54.78 -12.42 9.36
C GLU A 69 -55.31 -13.85 9.47
N GLU A 70 -56.42 -14.17 8.79
CA GLU A 70 -57.01 -15.52 8.73
C GLU A 70 -56.13 -16.54 7.95
N LYS A 71 -55.21 -16.06 7.09
CA LYS A 71 -54.27 -16.89 6.31
C LYS A 71 -52.87 -17.01 6.90
N THR A 72 -52.50 -16.13 7.83
CA THR A 72 -51.26 -16.25 8.61
C THR A 72 -51.46 -17.19 9.78
N GLU A 73 -50.77 -18.33 9.79
CA GLU A 73 -50.75 -19.24 10.93
C GLU A 73 -50.15 -18.55 12.17
N GLY A 74 -51.03 -18.10 13.07
CA GLY A 74 -50.72 -17.78 14.46
C GLY A 74 -50.62 -16.28 14.79
N PRO A 75 -51.01 -15.87 16.01
CA PRO A 75 -50.82 -14.51 16.48
C PRO A 75 -49.34 -14.15 16.46
N ILE A 76 -49.01 -12.89 16.13
CA ILE A 76 -47.64 -12.38 16.22
C ILE A 76 -47.12 -12.69 17.62
N PRO A 77 -46.05 -13.48 17.76
CA PRO A 77 -45.56 -13.88 19.07
C PRO A 77 -45.16 -12.63 19.86
N THR A 78 -45.76 -12.45 21.04
CA THR A 78 -45.46 -11.32 21.95
C THR A 78 -44.05 -11.40 22.55
N ARG A 79 -43.35 -12.52 22.35
CA ARG A 79 -41.94 -12.71 22.69
C ARG A 79 -41.26 -13.51 21.58
N PHE A 80 -40.11 -13.01 21.17
CA PHE A 80 -39.17 -13.68 20.27
C PHE A 80 -37.82 -13.76 20.98
N THR A 81 -37.14 -14.89 20.83
CA THR A 81 -35.77 -15.09 21.33
C THR A 81 -34.82 -14.87 20.18
N ILE A 82 -33.83 -14.00 20.37
CA ILE A 82 -32.72 -13.83 19.42
C ILE A 82 -31.54 -14.61 19.97
N GLU A 83 -31.08 -15.61 19.22
CA GLU A 83 -29.88 -16.37 19.56
C GLU A 83 -28.67 -15.71 18.90
N PHE A 84 -27.80 -15.14 19.73
CA PHE A 84 -26.52 -14.60 19.31
C PHE A 84 -25.55 -15.75 19.07
N ASP A 85 -24.96 -15.79 17.88
CA ASP A 85 -23.85 -16.70 17.61
C ASP A 85 -22.49 -16.01 17.84
N ASP A 86 -21.44 -16.82 17.95
CA ASP A 86 -20.07 -16.35 18.16
C ASP A 86 -19.32 -16.07 16.85
N THR A 87 -20.02 -16.09 15.71
CA THR A 87 -19.43 -15.97 14.38
C THR A 87 -19.70 -14.63 13.72
N HIS A 88 -20.83 -13.99 14.01
CA HIS A 88 -21.25 -12.72 13.40
C HIS A 88 -21.28 -11.61 14.44
N ASP A 89 -21.11 -10.39 13.96
CA ASP A 89 -21.43 -9.19 14.70
C ASP A 89 -22.94 -8.95 14.73
N TRP A 90 -23.40 -8.36 15.84
CA TRP A 90 -24.81 -8.06 16.06
C TRP A 90 -24.98 -6.61 16.50
N ILE A 91 -25.79 -5.86 15.75
CA ILE A 91 -26.09 -4.46 16.06
C ILE A 91 -27.56 -4.34 16.42
N ARG A 92 -27.84 -3.79 17.60
CA ARG A 92 -29.18 -3.26 17.93
C ARG A 92 -29.22 -1.79 17.57
N LEU A 93 -30.16 -1.41 16.72
CA LEU A 93 -30.43 -0.02 16.43
C LEU A 93 -31.28 0.62 17.54
N THR A 94 -31.24 1.95 17.64
CA THR A 94 -32.07 2.71 18.59
C THR A 94 -33.57 2.56 18.33
N SER A 95 -33.98 2.10 17.15
CA SER A 95 -35.35 1.71 16.80
C SER A 95 -35.79 0.39 17.48
N GLY A 96 -34.84 -0.41 17.97
CA GLY A 96 -35.08 -1.77 18.48
C GLY A 96 -34.84 -2.87 17.44
N GLU A 97 -34.55 -2.52 16.19
CA GLU A 97 -34.21 -3.47 15.12
C GLU A 97 -32.84 -4.10 15.36
N TRP A 98 -32.70 -5.38 15.01
CA TRP A 98 -31.43 -6.10 15.09
C TRP A 98 -30.88 -6.40 13.70
N LEU A 99 -29.59 -6.16 13.51
CA LEU A 99 -28.84 -6.52 12.32
C LEU A 99 -27.85 -7.64 12.67
N LYS A 100 -27.78 -8.65 11.81
CA LYS A 100 -26.82 -9.76 11.85
C LYS A 100 -25.93 -9.69 10.60
N GLY A 101 -24.62 -9.82 10.79
CA GLY A 101 -23.63 -9.67 9.72
C GLY A 101 -22.24 -9.40 10.28
N ASP A 102 -21.38 -8.76 9.50
CA ASP A 102 -20.00 -8.42 9.88
C ASP A 102 -19.81 -6.90 9.87
N LEU A 103 -19.22 -6.36 10.94
CA LEU A 103 -18.89 -4.94 11.02
C LEU A 103 -17.56 -4.69 10.31
N ASN A 104 -17.61 -4.19 9.08
CA ASN A 104 -16.41 -3.80 8.32
C ASN A 104 -15.64 -2.66 9.03
N TRP A 105 -16.36 -1.60 9.38
CA TRP A 105 -15.75 -0.45 10.08
C TRP A 105 -16.79 0.46 10.77
N MET A 106 -16.32 1.21 11.76
CA MET A 106 -16.97 2.39 12.33
C MET A 106 -15.95 3.52 12.38
N ARG A 107 -16.26 4.68 11.80
CA ARG A 107 -15.45 5.91 11.89
C ARG A 107 -16.27 7.11 11.44
N GLU A 108 -15.81 8.32 11.75
CA GLU A 108 -16.46 9.56 11.28
C GLU A 108 -17.97 9.66 11.61
N LYS A 109 -18.39 9.02 12.71
CA LYS A 109 -19.80 8.93 13.17
C LYS A 109 -20.72 8.09 12.27
N GLU A 110 -20.16 7.25 11.42
CA GLU A 110 -20.87 6.26 10.61
C GLU A 110 -20.25 4.87 10.81
N PHE A 111 -21.02 3.85 10.41
CA PHE A 111 -20.54 2.48 10.33
C PHE A 111 -20.99 1.84 9.02
N GLU A 112 -20.21 0.89 8.55
CA GLU A 112 -20.52 0.01 7.43
C GLU A 112 -20.60 -1.43 7.95
N PHE A 113 -21.69 -2.10 7.61
CA PHE A 113 -22.01 -3.43 8.08
C PHE A 113 -22.47 -4.28 6.91
N ASP A 114 -21.82 -5.41 6.69
CA ASP A 114 -22.16 -6.34 5.62
C ASP A 114 -23.11 -7.41 6.16
N SER A 115 -24.30 -7.53 5.55
CA SER A 115 -25.30 -8.51 5.93
C SER A 115 -25.70 -9.36 4.74
N ASP A 116 -25.72 -10.69 4.91
CA ASP A 116 -26.16 -11.65 3.89
C ASP A 116 -27.49 -11.31 3.20
N LYS A 117 -28.39 -10.60 3.89
CA LYS A 117 -29.75 -10.28 3.40
C LYS A 117 -29.93 -8.82 3.00
N LEU A 118 -29.14 -7.92 3.56
CA LEU A 118 -29.26 -6.48 3.33
C LEU A 118 -28.09 -5.92 2.51
N ASP A 119 -27.11 -6.76 2.16
CA ASP A 119 -25.84 -6.36 1.55
C ASP A 119 -25.14 -5.33 2.47
N ILE A 120 -24.39 -4.40 1.89
CA ILE A 120 -23.72 -3.32 2.61
C ILE A 120 -24.73 -2.28 3.14
N VAL A 121 -24.78 -2.15 4.46
CA VAL A 121 -25.56 -1.13 5.18
C VAL A 121 -24.62 -0.07 5.76
N THR A 122 -24.73 1.17 5.28
CA THR A 122 -24.06 2.34 5.88
C THR A 122 -25.07 3.20 6.63
N LYS A 123 -24.86 3.43 7.94
CA LYS A 123 -25.72 4.28 8.78
C LYS A 123 -24.90 5.06 9.80
N SER A 124 -25.52 6.09 10.39
CA SER A 124 -24.89 6.82 11.49
C SER A 124 -24.73 5.95 12.73
N TRP A 125 -23.54 6.01 13.33
CA TRP A 125 -23.21 5.35 14.59
C TRP A 125 -24.11 5.80 15.76
N SER A 126 -24.66 7.01 15.69
CA SER A 126 -25.63 7.51 16.68
C SER A 126 -26.93 6.69 16.74
N LYS A 127 -27.22 5.91 15.68
CA LYS A 127 -28.38 5.00 15.62
C LYS A 127 -28.09 3.63 16.21
N VAL A 128 -26.86 3.35 16.66
CA VAL A 128 -26.49 2.08 17.29
C VAL A 128 -26.73 2.17 18.79
N ASP A 129 -27.61 1.34 19.30
CA ASP A 129 -27.90 1.20 20.72
C ASP A 129 -26.85 0.28 21.39
N GLU A 130 -26.59 -0.86 20.75
CA GLU A 130 -25.68 -1.90 21.23
C GLU A 130 -24.97 -2.57 20.03
N LEU A 131 -23.69 -2.90 20.20
CA LEU A 131 -22.94 -3.78 19.30
C LEU A 131 -22.36 -4.93 20.13
N HIS A 132 -22.66 -6.15 19.75
CA HIS A 132 -21.99 -7.35 20.24
C HIS A 132 -21.10 -7.90 19.13
N SER A 133 -19.79 -7.92 19.37
CA SER A 133 -18.79 -8.33 18.40
C SER A 133 -17.93 -9.47 18.96
N PRO A 134 -18.26 -10.74 18.63
CA PRO A 134 -17.50 -11.90 19.08
C PRO A 134 -16.19 -12.09 18.28
N GLN A 135 -16.00 -11.31 17.21
CA GLN A 135 -14.79 -11.26 16.41
C GLN A 135 -13.73 -10.33 17.02
N ILE A 136 -12.45 -10.58 16.70
CA ILE A 136 -11.37 -9.71 17.16
C ILE A 136 -11.33 -8.48 16.27
N ASN A 137 -11.67 -7.33 16.85
CA ASN A 137 -11.65 -6.03 16.19
C ASN A 137 -10.66 -5.08 16.87
N THR A 138 -10.29 -4.02 16.15
CA THR A 138 -9.43 -2.95 16.67
C THR A 138 -10.27 -1.74 17.04
N TYR A 139 -10.23 -1.34 18.32
CA TYR A 139 -10.98 -0.21 18.88
C TYR A 139 -10.01 0.92 19.20
N ALA A 140 -10.16 2.08 18.54
CA ALA A 140 -9.32 3.24 18.77
C ALA A 140 -10.06 4.28 19.64
N PHE A 141 -9.39 4.79 20.67
CA PHE A 141 -9.93 5.79 21.59
C PHE A 141 -9.18 7.13 21.53
N GLU A 142 -9.83 8.22 21.97
CA GLU A 142 -9.21 9.52 22.16
C GLU A 142 -7.94 9.40 23.01
N GLY A 143 -6.79 9.87 22.49
CA GLY A 143 -5.48 9.74 23.16
C GLY A 143 -4.53 8.67 22.59
N LYS A 144 -4.91 7.98 21.50
CA LYS A 144 -4.10 7.01 20.73
C LYS A 144 -3.88 5.64 21.39
N ILE A 145 -4.82 5.19 22.21
CA ILE A 145 -4.81 3.82 22.73
C ILE A 145 -5.67 2.99 21.79
N ASP A 146 -5.03 2.13 21.00
CA ASP A 146 -5.71 1.10 20.21
C ASP A 146 -5.79 -0.17 21.07
N VAL A 147 -6.98 -0.76 21.20
CA VAL A 147 -7.20 -1.99 21.95
C VAL A 147 -7.79 -3.03 21.02
N MET A 148 -7.24 -4.24 21.07
CA MET A 148 -7.68 -5.36 20.25
C MET A 148 -8.35 -6.41 21.11
N GLY A 149 -9.48 -6.93 20.63
CA GLY A 149 -10.20 -7.97 21.33
C GLY A 149 -11.61 -8.17 20.79
N LYS A 150 -12.34 -9.06 21.44
CA LYS A 150 -13.80 -9.14 21.27
C LYS A 150 -14.43 -8.04 22.09
N ALA A 151 -15.53 -7.45 21.65
CA ALA A 151 -16.15 -6.40 22.45
C ALA A 151 -17.67 -6.38 22.46
N VAL A 152 -18.18 -5.83 23.54
CA VAL A 152 -19.56 -5.36 23.66
C VAL A 152 -19.53 -3.85 23.82
N VAL A 153 -20.19 -3.14 22.91
CA VAL A 153 -20.40 -1.70 22.99
C VAL A 153 -21.84 -1.44 23.40
N THR A 154 -22.02 -0.80 24.55
CA THR A 154 -23.35 -0.40 25.06
C THR A 154 -23.59 1.09 24.76
N LYS A 155 -24.60 1.71 25.37
CA LYS A 155 -24.83 3.17 25.24
C LYS A 155 -23.69 4.02 25.78
N ASP A 156 -23.06 3.56 26.84
CA ASP A 156 -22.14 4.39 27.63
C ASP A 156 -20.72 3.84 27.65
N THR A 157 -20.53 2.55 27.36
CA THR A 157 -19.24 1.88 27.55
C THR A 157 -18.88 0.94 26.41
N VAL A 158 -17.58 0.78 26.20
CA VAL A 158 -16.97 -0.24 25.35
C VAL A 158 -16.21 -1.22 26.25
N ILE A 159 -16.63 -2.48 26.27
CA ILE A 159 -16.03 -3.55 27.08
C ILE A 159 -15.32 -4.49 26.12
N ILE A 160 -13.99 -4.60 26.25
CA ILE A 160 -13.14 -5.36 25.33
C ILE A 160 -12.45 -6.49 26.09
N GLU A 161 -12.67 -7.73 25.66
CA GLU A 161 -11.94 -8.90 26.12
C GLU A 161 -10.62 -9.03 25.34
N THR A 162 -9.51 -8.79 26.04
CA THR A 162 -8.15 -8.90 25.47
C THR A 162 -7.42 -10.13 26.03
N THR A 163 -6.27 -10.47 25.47
CA THR A 163 -5.40 -11.56 26.00
C THR A 163 -4.87 -11.27 27.41
N GLU A 164 -4.84 -10.01 27.83
CA GLU A 164 -4.40 -9.55 29.16
C GLU A 164 -5.56 -9.44 30.17
N GLY A 165 -6.79 -9.72 29.73
CA GLY A 165 -8.02 -9.56 30.50
C GLY A 165 -8.99 -8.53 29.90
N VAL A 166 -10.06 -8.23 30.64
CA VAL A 166 -11.12 -7.32 30.20
C VAL A 166 -10.73 -5.86 30.47
N LYS A 167 -10.84 -5.01 29.45
CA LYS A 167 -10.65 -3.55 29.53
C LYS A 167 -11.98 -2.84 29.25
N THR A 168 -12.22 -1.72 29.91
CA THR A 168 -13.46 -0.94 29.76
C THR A 168 -13.14 0.52 29.53
N PHE A 169 -13.82 1.11 28.54
CA PHE A 169 -13.63 2.50 28.13
C PHE A 169 -14.99 3.21 27.98
N PRO A 170 -15.06 4.54 28.14
CA PRO A 170 -16.25 5.31 27.79
C PRO A 170 -16.54 5.22 26.28
N ARG A 171 -17.80 4.99 25.89
CA ARG A 171 -18.20 4.99 24.46
C ARG A 171 -17.98 6.35 23.81
N SER A 172 -18.08 7.44 24.57
CA SER A 172 -17.83 8.80 24.06
C SER A 172 -16.40 9.01 23.55
N GLU A 173 -15.45 8.22 24.04
CA GLU A 173 -14.05 8.28 23.62
C GLU A 173 -13.76 7.37 22.41
N LEU A 174 -14.70 6.52 22.00
CA LEU A 174 -14.52 5.59 20.88
C LEU A 174 -14.54 6.35 19.56
N LEU A 175 -13.38 6.37 18.87
CA LEU A 175 -13.19 7.07 17.62
C LEU A 175 -13.45 6.19 16.39
N SER A 176 -12.98 4.94 16.45
CA SER A 176 -13.19 3.99 15.36
C SER A 176 -13.16 2.54 15.81
N ILE A 177 -13.87 1.70 15.06
CA ILE A 177 -13.78 0.25 15.09
C ILE A 177 -13.33 -0.19 13.69
N ALA A 178 -12.34 -1.07 13.59
CA ALA A 178 -11.95 -1.69 12.34
C ALA A 178 -12.04 -3.22 12.49
N GLU A 179 -12.58 -3.87 11.46
CA GLU A 179 -12.61 -5.32 11.38
C GLU A 179 -11.19 -5.89 11.48
N GLY A 180 -11.03 -6.91 12.33
CA GLY A 180 -9.76 -7.57 12.51
C GLY A 180 -8.83 -6.90 13.51
N GLY A 181 -8.01 -7.75 14.14
CA GLY A 181 -6.80 -7.32 14.83
C GLY A 181 -5.64 -7.18 13.85
N ARG A 182 -4.64 -6.32 14.15
CA ARG A 182 -3.33 -6.39 13.49
C ARG A 182 -2.75 -7.81 13.64
N ARG A 183 -2.87 -8.63 12.60
CA ARG A 183 -2.19 -9.93 12.48
C ARG A 183 -0.74 -9.66 12.12
N GLU A 184 0.16 -10.57 12.47
CA GLU A 184 1.58 -10.45 12.09
C GLU A 184 1.74 -10.20 10.58
N ARG A 185 0.88 -10.80 9.74
CA ARG A 185 0.83 -10.58 8.29
C ARG A 185 0.56 -9.13 7.90
N ASP A 186 -0.24 -8.38 8.65
CA ASP A 186 -0.65 -7.00 8.32
C ASP A 186 0.49 -5.99 8.55
N TRP A 187 1.62 -6.45 9.08
CA TRP A 187 2.86 -5.69 9.15
C TRP A 187 3.75 -5.91 7.94
N TRP A 188 3.43 -6.86 7.07
CA TRP A 188 4.26 -7.20 5.91
C TRP A 188 3.70 -6.58 4.64
N SER A 189 4.52 -5.79 3.95
CA SER A 189 4.27 -5.37 2.59
C SER A 189 5.36 -5.86 1.64
N THR A 190 4.96 -6.17 0.41
CA THR A 190 5.86 -6.57 -0.66
C THR A 190 5.57 -5.74 -1.90
N ARG A 191 6.62 -5.31 -2.58
CA ARG A 191 6.54 -4.64 -3.87
C ARG A 191 7.31 -5.43 -4.91
N LEU A 192 6.71 -5.65 -6.07
CA LEU A 192 7.37 -6.21 -7.25
C LEU A 192 7.25 -5.20 -8.39
N SER A 193 8.37 -4.86 -9.03
CA SER A 193 8.42 -3.92 -10.13
C SER A 193 9.16 -4.51 -11.33
N LEU A 194 8.62 -4.25 -12.51
CA LEU A 194 9.19 -4.62 -13.79
C LEU A 194 9.36 -3.37 -14.64
N GLY A 195 10.61 -3.03 -14.92
CA GLY A 195 11.02 -1.85 -15.65
C GLY A 195 11.65 -2.18 -17.00
N PHE A 196 11.33 -1.36 -18.00
CA PHE A 196 11.81 -1.54 -19.38
C PHE A 196 12.30 -0.23 -19.97
N SER A 197 13.29 -0.31 -20.85
CA SER A 197 13.71 0.77 -21.73
C SER A 197 14.19 0.16 -23.05
N ALA A 198 13.83 0.73 -24.20
CA ALA A 198 14.22 0.23 -25.50
C ALA A 198 14.32 1.38 -26.52
N ASN A 199 15.33 1.34 -27.39
CA ASN A 199 15.49 2.21 -28.55
C ASN A 199 15.85 1.36 -29.77
N ALA A 200 15.35 1.75 -30.94
CA ALA A 200 15.62 1.07 -32.21
C ALA A 200 15.97 2.07 -33.32
N GLY A 201 16.71 1.61 -34.32
CA GLY A 201 17.13 2.42 -35.48
C GLY A 201 18.65 2.47 -35.61
N ASN A 202 19.23 3.66 -35.49
CA ASN A 202 20.69 3.87 -35.61
C ASN A 202 21.49 3.13 -34.53
N THR A 203 20.88 2.88 -33.37
CA THR A 203 21.45 2.05 -32.30
C THR A 203 20.32 1.23 -31.71
N ASN A 204 20.50 -0.08 -31.69
CA ASN A 204 19.54 -0.98 -31.07
C ASN A 204 19.98 -1.24 -29.64
N GLN A 205 19.23 -0.72 -28.68
CA GLN A 205 19.55 -0.88 -27.27
C GLN A 205 18.28 -1.17 -26.46
N GLY A 206 18.45 -1.89 -25.36
CA GLY A 206 17.35 -2.11 -24.43
C GLY A 206 17.85 -2.59 -23.08
N SER A 207 17.02 -2.39 -22.06
CA SER A 207 17.27 -2.88 -20.72
C SER A 207 16.00 -3.37 -20.04
N LEU A 208 16.18 -4.37 -19.19
CA LEU A 208 15.19 -4.94 -18.29
C LEU A 208 15.68 -4.70 -16.86
N THR A 209 14.79 -4.17 -16.02
CA THR A 209 15.02 -4.04 -14.58
C THR A 209 13.93 -4.79 -13.82
N ILE A 210 14.34 -5.66 -12.90
CA ILE A 210 13.45 -6.36 -11.98
C ILE A 210 13.77 -5.86 -10.59
N ALA A 211 12.79 -5.35 -9.87
CA ALA A 211 12.96 -4.90 -8.49
C ALA A 211 11.94 -5.58 -7.58
N TRP A 212 12.40 -6.02 -6.42
CA TRP A 212 11.58 -6.61 -5.37
C TRP A 212 11.93 -5.94 -4.04
N GLY A 213 10.92 -5.63 -3.25
CA GLY A 213 11.05 -5.13 -1.89
C GLY A 213 10.12 -5.91 -0.97
N LEU A 214 10.61 -6.19 0.23
CA LEU A 214 9.84 -6.76 1.33
C LEU A 214 10.10 -5.90 2.55
N GLN A 215 9.03 -5.53 3.22
CA GLN A 215 9.06 -4.71 4.41
C GLN A 215 8.20 -5.36 5.48
N ARG A 216 8.69 -5.37 6.72
CA ARG A 216 7.90 -5.62 7.91
C ARG A 216 7.93 -4.37 8.78
N ALA A 217 6.79 -3.72 9.02
CA ALA A 217 6.69 -2.49 9.78
C ALA A 217 5.64 -2.63 10.90
N ASP A 218 6.10 -2.52 12.15
CA ASP A 218 5.23 -2.40 13.32
C ASP A 218 5.49 -1.08 14.07
N GLN A 219 4.89 -0.89 15.26
CA GLN A 219 5.02 0.35 16.03
C GLN A 219 6.44 0.67 16.51
N ARG A 220 7.36 -0.30 16.52
CA ARG A 220 8.70 -0.19 17.12
C ARG A 220 9.82 -0.64 16.18
N THR A 221 9.50 -1.37 15.12
CA THR A 221 10.49 -2.03 14.27
C THR A 221 10.13 -1.87 12.80
N LEU A 222 11.11 -1.50 12.00
CA LEU A 222 11.05 -1.54 10.55
C LEU A 222 12.16 -2.48 10.06
N ALA A 223 11.79 -3.61 9.46
CA ALA A 223 12.73 -4.53 8.82
C ALA A 223 12.51 -4.50 7.31
N THR A 224 13.59 -4.46 6.55
CA THR A 224 13.52 -4.28 5.11
C THR A 224 14.47 -5.21 4.38
N MET A 225 14.04 -5.70 3.23
CA MET A 225 14.83 -6.46 2.28
C MET A 225 14.50 -5.96 0.87
N SER A 226 15.53 -5.77 0.05
CA SER A 226 15.35 -5.32 -1.33
C SER A 226 16.33 -5.98 -2.27
N TYR A 227 15.90 -6.18 -3.51
CA TYR A 227 16.70 -6.65 -4.61
C TYR A 227 16.34 -5.88 -5.87
N GLN A 228 17.33 -5.46 -6.65
CA GLN A 228 17.16 -4.88 -7.97
C GLN A 228 18.21 -5.47 -8.92
N GLY A 229 17.75 -6.16 -9.96
CA GLY A 229 18.58 -6.66 -11.05
C GLY A 229 18.33 -5.87 -12.33
N THR A 230 19.38 -5.43 -13.01
CA THR A 230 19.30 -4.76 -14.30
C THR A 230 20.19 -5.46 -15.32
N PHE A 231 19.59 -5.77 -16.48
CA PHE A 231 20.27 -6.34 -17.64
C PHE A 231 20.06 -5.42 -18.84
N GLY A 232 21.12 -5.07 -19.54
CA GLY A 232 21.07 -4.17 -20.69
C GLY A 232 21.94 -4.64 -21.83
N TYR A 233 21.50 -4.33 -23.05
CA TYR A 233 22.18 -4.66 -24.29
C TYR A 233 22.25 -3.44 -25.22
N VAL A 234 23.35 -3.33 -25.95
CA VAL A 234 23.54 -2.42 -27.09
C VAL A 234 24.09 -3.26 -28.23
N ASN A 235 23.45 -3.21 -29.40
CA ASN A 235 23.85 -3.94 -30.60
C ASN A 235 24.14 -5.44 -30.35
N LYS A 236 23.29 -6.08 -29.52
CA LYS A 236 23.38 -7.50 -29.08
C LYS A 236 24.50 -7.82 -28.09
N GLU A 237 25.33 -6.86 -27.73
CA GLU A 237 26.33 -7.01 -26.67
C GLU A 237 25.77 -6.51 -25.34
N GLN A 238 26.00 -7.25 -24.28
CA GLN A 238 25.59 -6.81 -22.94
C GLN A 238 26.43 -5.59 -22.56
N ASN A 239 25.77 -4.54 -22.08
CA ASN A 239 26.43 -3.33 -21.57
C ASN A 239 26.01 -2.97 -20.14
N VAL A 240 24.98 -3.64 -19.60
CA VAL A 240 24.59 -3.54 -18.18
C VAL A 240 24.35 -4.93 -17.62
N ASN A 241 24.95 -5.19 -16.46
CA ASN A 241 24.71 -6.39 -15.66
C ASN A 241 24.99 -6.04 -14.21
N ARG A 242 23.94 -5.56 -13.54
CA ARG A 242 24.01 -5.01 -12.20
C ARG A 242 22.98 -5.66 -11.30
N HIS A 243 23.41 -6.00 -10.09
CA HIS A 243 22.57 -6.52 -9.03
C HIS A 243 22.83 -5.74 -7.75
N LEU A 244 21.77 -5.16 -7.20
CA LEU A 244 21.75 -4.41 -5.95
C LEU A 244 20.90 -5.18 -4.95
N GLY A 245 21.43 -5.43 -3.77
CA GLY A 245 20.73 -6.02 -2.65
C GLY A 245 20.82 -5.13 -1.42
N GLY A 246 19.79 -5.10 -0.60
CA GLY A 246 19.80 -4.38 0.67
C GLY A 246 19.01 -5.13 1.73
N VAL A 247 19.52 -5.16 2.95
CA VAL A 247 18.82 -5.65 4.13
C VAL A 247 19.04 -4.66 5.27
N GLY A 248 18.02 -4.46 6.10
CA GLY A 248 18.14 -3.54 7.24
C GLY A 248 17.09 -3.78 8.31
N VAL A 249 17.43 -3.42 9.53
CA VAL A 249 16.49 -3.34 10.66
C VAL A 249 16.69 -2.00 11.33
N GLU A 250 15.58 -1.32 11.60
CA GLU A 250 15.50 -0.06 12.33
C GLU A 250 14.59 -0.24 13.55
N LEU A 251 15.01 0.33 14.67
CA LEU A 251 14.28 0.39 15.92
C LEU A 251 13.81 1.83 16.15
N LEU A 252 12.50 2.02 16.20
CA LEU A 252 11.84 3.32 16.40
C LEU A 252 11.82 3.62 17.90
N ILE A 253 12.90 4.23 18.42
CA ILE A 253 13.07 4.45 19.86
C ILE A 253 12.23 5.63 20.35
N TRP A 254 12.19 6.72 19.57
CA TRP A 254 11.43 7.93 19.88
C TRP A 254 10.75 8.47 18.63
N ARG A 255 9.74 9.35 18.80
CA ARG A 255 8.96 9.94 17.69
C ARG A 255 9.79 10.61 16.58
N ARG A 256 11.05 10.95 16.84
CA ARG A 256 11.94 11.61 15.87
C ARG A 256 13.25 10.89 15.66
N PHE A 257 13.51 9.78 16.36
CA PHE A 257 14.83 9.15 16.37
C PHE A 257 14.68 7.65 16.24
N TYR A 258 15.46 7.08 15.34
CA TYR A 258 15.57 5.64 15.16
C TYR A 258 17.02 5.20 15.24
N VAL A 259 17.21 3.94 15.60
CA VAL A 259 18.51 3.27 15.62
C VAL A 259 18.49 2.17 14.56
N THR A 260 19.54 2.08 13.77
CA THR A 260 19.73 1.04 12.76
C THR A 260 20.80 0.08 13.26
N PRO A 261 20.45 -0.94 14.08
CA PRO A 261 21.44 -1.87 14.64
C PRO A 261 22.18 -2.67 13.58
N ALA A 262 21.53 -2.93 12.44
CA ALA A 262 22.13 -3.66 11.33
C ALA A 262 21.55 -3.20 10.00
N VAL A 263 22.43 -2.85 9.07
CA VAL A 263 22.11 -2.62 7.67
C VAL A 263 23.25 -3.16 6.81
N ALA A 264 22.94 -3.72 5.64
CA ALA A 264 23.95 -4.13 4.68
C ALA A 264 23.44 -3.94 3.25
N TYR A 265 24.31 -3.41 2.39
CA TYR A 265 24.08 -3.36 0.95
C TYR A 265 25.10 -4.21 0.21
N PHE A 266 24.63 -4.85 -0.85
CA PHE A 266 25.41 -5.72 -1.72
C PHE A 266 25.30 -5.22 -3.14
N LEU A 267 26.44 -5.08 -3.82
CA LEU A 267 26.50 -4.65 -5.21
C LEU A 267 27.39 -5.61 -6.00
N TYR A 268 26.83 -6.18 -7.06
CA TYR A 268 27.58 -6.76 -8.16
C TYR A 268 27.33 -5.87 -9.39
N ASP A 269 28.40 -5.52 -10.10
CA ASP A 269 28.28 -4.82 -11.37
C ASP A 269 29.46 -5.18 -12.27
N ARG A 270 29.15 -5.88 -13.37
CA ARG A 270 30.17 -6.37 -14.30
C ARG A 270 30.96 -5.24 -14.94
N PHE A 271 30.29 -4.17 -15.35
CA PHE A 271 30.89 -3.10 -16.15
C PHE A 271 31.66 -2.12 -15.27
N GLN A 272 31.26 -1.97 -14.02
CA GLN A 272 32.03 -1.30 -12.97
C GLN A 272 33.15 -2.16 -12.37
N ASN A 273 33.43 -3.35 -12.94
CA ASN A 273 34.48 -4.29 -12.46
C ASN A 273 34.25 -4.79 -11.02
N LEU A 274 33.01 -4.75 -10.51
CA LEU A 274 32.66 -5.16 -9.15
C LEU A 274 32.12 -6.59 -9.14
N LYS A 275 32.91 -7.52 -8.59
CA LYS A 275 32.45 -8.88 -8.31
C LYS A 275 31.56 -8.91 -7.06
N LEU A 276 31.89 -8.12 -6.05
CA LEU A 276 31.07 -7.89 -4.88
C LEU A 276 31.56 -6.64 -4.15
N ARG A 277 30.67 -5.71 -3.84
CA ARG A 277 30.85 -4.72 -2.78
C ARG A 277 29.81 -4.99 -1.71
N ALA A 278 30.25 -5.33 -0.51
CA ALA A 278 29.40 -5.53 0.66
C ALA A 278 29.69 -4.42 1.68
N THR A 279 28.63 -3.78 2.17
CA THR A 279 28.72 -2.62 3.08
C THR A 279 27.87 -2.82 4.33
N PRO A 280 28.16 -3.81 5.19
CA PRO A 280 27.52 -3.90 6.50
C PRO A 280 27.87 -2.69 7.38
N GLY A 281 26.90 -2.23 8.16
CA GLY A 281 27.07 -1.12 9.09
C GLY A 281 25.96 -1.05 10.13
N ALA A 282 26.11 -0.09 11.02
CA ALA A 282 25.15 0.25 12.05
C ALA A 282 25.16 1.77 12.27
N GLY A 283 24.05 2.31 12.75
CA GLY A 283 23.91 3.75 12.94
C GLY A 283 22.56 4.13 13.51
N GLY A 284 22.07 5.29 13.11
CA GLY A 284 20.74 5.75 13.43
C GLY A 284 20.43 7.02 12.66
N GLY A 285 19.23 7.53 12.86
CA GLY A 285 18.79 8.72 12.16
C GLY A 285 17.69 9.47 12.87
N ILE A 286 17.31 10.55 12.23
CA ILE A 286 16.30 11.49 12.69
C ILE A 286 15.26 11.70 11.61
N HIS A 287 14.00 11.78 12.02
CA HIS A 287 12.93 12.33 11.19
C HIS A 287 12.97 13.85 11.32
N ILE A 288 13.57 14.52 10.34
CA ILE A 288 13.64 15.99 10.26
C ILE A 288 12.23 16.55 10.07
N VAL A 289 11.48 15.95 9.14
CA VAL A 289 10.08 16.26 8.87
C VAL A 289 9.30 14.95 8.87
N ASP A 290 8.21 14.92 9.64
CA ASP A 290 7.26 13.80 9.69
C ASP A 290 5.86 14.42 9.63
N LYS A 291 5.35 14.56 8.40
CA LYS A 291 4.05 15.17 8.07
C LYS A 291 3.43 14.41 6.90
N LYS A 292 2.09 14.39 6.86
CA LYS A 292 1.30 13.72 5.83
C LYS A 292 1.67 14.02 4.36
N LYS A 293 2.31 15.16 4.08
CA LYS A 293 2.70 15.55 2.71
C LYS A 293 4.20 15.49 2.45
N VAL A 294 5.00 15.48 3.52
CA VAL A 294 6.44 15.59 3.44
C VAL A 294 7.02 14.79 4.58
N GLU A 295 7.78 13.77 4.22
CA GLU A 295 8.66 13.05 5.14
C GLU A 295 10.10 13.35 4.72
N TRP A 296 10.96 13.65 5.69
CA TRP A 296 12.36 13.88 5.42
C TRP A 296 13.19 13.36 6.58
N ASP A 297 14.06 12.41 6.27
CA ASP A 297 14.92 11.72 7.20
C ASP A 297 16.38 11.97 6.88
N PHE A 298 17.16 11.98 7.95
CA PHE A 298 18.61 11.99 7.85
C PHE A 298 19.19 10.93 8.78
N GLY A 299 20.10 10.12 8.26
CA GLY A 299 20.78 9.05 8.99
C GLY A 299 22.29 9.12 8.83
N SER A 300 23.00 8.64 9.85
CA SER A 300 24.44 8.45 9.79
C SER A 300 24.86 7.24 10.62
N GLY A 301 26.02 6.69 10.29
CA GLY A 301 26.51 5.48 10.93
C GLY A 301 27.92 5.13 10.49
N LEU A 302 28.44 4.07 11.09
CA LEU A 302 29.74 3.50 10.77
C LEU A 302 29.52 2.15 10.07
N GLY A 303 30.43 1.82 9.17
CA GLY A 303 30.38 0.53 8.51
C GLY A 303 31.72 0.09 7.97
N TYR A 304 31.69 -1.12 7.43
CA TYR A 304 32.81 -1.81 6.83
C TYR A 304 32.50 -2.10 5.37
N GLN A 305 33.40 -1.74 4.48
CA GLN A 305 33.28 -1.97 3.05
C GLN A 305 34.27 -3.07 2.63
N TYR A 306 33.73 -4.21 2.23
CA TYR A 306 34.45 -5.25 1.53
C TYR A 306 34.24 -5.06 0.02
N THR A 307 35.32 -4.91 -0.74
CA THR A 307 35.24 -4.82 -2.21
C THR A 307 36.12 -5.86 -2.87
N ARG A 308 35.50 -6.70 -3.70
CA ARG A 308 36.18 -7.66 -4.58
C ARG A 308 35.93 -7.27 -6.03
N PHE A 309 37.00 -7.09 -6.78
CA PHE A 309 36.94 -6.78 -8.21
C PHE A 309 36.92 -8.06 -9.05
N LEU A 310 36.34 -7.97 -10.25
CA LEU A 310 36.41 -9.07 -11.25
C LEU A 310 37.84 -9.27 -11.74
N SER A 311 38.58 -8.17 -11.91
CA SER A 311 40.01 -8.15 -12.23
C SER A 311 40.67 -6.94 -11.57
N ALA A 312 41.99 -6.98 -11.35
CA ALA A 312 42.73 -5.86 -10.78
C ALA A 312 44.11 -5.76 -11.43
N ALA A 313 44.57 -4.54 -11.69
CA ALA A 313 45.94 -4.31 -12.17
C ALA A 313 47.00 -4.75 -11.14
N THR A 314 48.22 -5.02 -11.62
CA THR A 314 49.36 -5.32 -10.74
C THR A 314 49.55 -4.20 -9.71
N GLY A 315 49.65 -4.57 -8.43
CA GLY A 315 49.82 -3.62 -7.32
C GLY A 315 48.50 -3.07 -6.74
N VAL A 316 47.34 -3.38 -7.34
CA VAL A 316 46.04 -3.11 -6.72
C VAL A 316 45.67 -4.27 -5.80
N GLU A 317 45.45 -3.97 -4.51
CA GLU A 317 44.94 -4.96 -3.56
C GLU A 317 43.54 -5.42 -3.96
N ASN A 318 43.31 -6.74 -3.97
CA ASN A 318 42.01 -7.33 -4.28
C ASN A 318 41.88 -8.67 -3.53
N PRO A 319 41.00 -8.80 -2.52
CA PRO A 319 39.96 -7.84 -2.12
C PRO A 319 40.48 -6.67 -1.28
N GLN A 320 39.75 -5.55 -1.30
CA GLN A 320 39.96 -4.38 -0.43
C GLN A 320 39.01 -4.40 0.77
N ASN A 321 39.47 -3.84 1.89
CA ASN A 321 38.80 -3.88 3.18
C ASN A 321 38.92 -2.52 3.86
N ASP A 322 37.82 -1.78 3.91
CA ASP A 322 37.83 -0.37 4.24
C ASP A 322 36.82 -0.02 5.33
N GLY A 323 37.15 0.90 6.23
CA GLY A 323 36.19 1.55 7.12
C GLY A 323 35.53 2.77 6.46
N PHE A 324 34.24 2.98 6.72
CA PHE A 324 33.49 4.15 6.21
C PHE A 324 32.55 4.78 7.25
N VAL A 325 32.22 6.05 7.00
CA VAL A 325 31.08 6.76 7.62
C VAL A 325 29.98 6.88 6.56
N THR A 326 28.75 6.51 6.89
CA THR A 326 27.62 6.70 5.99
C THR A 326 26.86 7.98 6.31
N LEU A 327 26.41 8.66 5.27
CA LEU A 327 25.48 9.78 5.33
C LEU A 327 24.31 9.42 4.42
N HIS A 328 23.11 9.38 4.98
CA HIS A 328 21.89 9.00 4.30
C HIS A 328 20.86 10.12 4.46
N THR A 329 20.23 10.53 3.36
CA THR A 329 19.07 11.41 3.40
C THR A 329 17.98 10.81 2.52
N TYR A 330 16.77 10.78 3.06
CA TYR A 330 15.59 10.26 2.36
C TYR A 330 14.47 11.29 2.49
N ALA A 331 13.86 11.68 1.38
CA ALA A 331 12.72 12.58 1.37
C ALA A 331 11.59 12.00 0.53
N ASP A 332 10.37 12.05 1.08
CA ASP A 332 9.13 11.67 0.41
C ASP A 332 8.22 12.89 0.31
N PHE A 333 7.74 13.17 -0.89
CA PHE A 333 6.86 14.29 -1.17
C PHE A 333 5.57 13.78 -1.79
N ASP A 334 4.49 13.81 -1.01
CA ASP A 334 3.13 13.53 -1.50
C ASP A 334 2.54 14.83 -2.05
N PHE A 335 2.57 14.97 -3.38
CA PHE A 335 1.99 16.14 -4.04
C PHE A 335 0.46 16.09 -3.99
N THR A 336 -0.09 14.91 -4.29
CA THR A 336 -1.51 14.55 -4.23
C THR A 336 -1.64 13.15 -3.61
N ASP A 337 -2.87 12.66 -3.45
CA ASP A 337 -3.09 11.31 -2.90
C ASP A 337 -2.56 10.19 -3.81
N ASP A 338 -2.40 10.47 -5.12
CA ASP A 338 -1.98 9.51 -6.15
C ASP A 338 -0.57 9.77 -6.71
N ILE A 339 0.09 10.88 -6.32
CA ILE A 339 1.35 11.32 -6.93
C ILE A 339 2.40 11.61 -5.86
N GLU A 340 3.50 10.87 -5.92
CA GLU A 340 4.59 10.93 -4.96
C GLU A 340 5.94 11.12 -5.67
N LEU A 341 6.86 11.86 -5.03
CA LEU A 341 8.28 11.91 -5.39
C LEU A 341 9.14 11.51 -4.21
N LYS A 342 9.92 10.44 -4.40
CA LYS A 342 10.87 9.93 -3.41
C LYS A 342 12.29 10.23 -3.84
N LEU A 343 13.07 10.84 -2.96
CA LEU A 343 14.49 11.12 -3.14
C LEU A 343 15.28 10.38 -2.07
N ASP A 344 16.15 9.44 -2.47
CA ASP A 344 17.05 8.69 -1.60
C ASP A 344 18.48 9.00 -2.03
N TRP A 345 19.31 9.46 -1.09
CA TRP A 345 20.73 9.67 -1.32
C TRP A 345 21.56 9.09 -0.18
N ARG A 346 22.52 8.23 -0.53
CA ARG A 346 23.51 7.69 0.39
C ARG A 346 24.91 7.98 -0.10
N THR A 347 25.76 8.40 0.83
CA THR A 347 27.21 8.52 0.66
C THR A 347 27.91 7.64 1.68
N ASN A 348 28.78 6.74 1.22
CA ASN A 348 29.73 6.05 2.08
C ASN A 348 31.08 6.74 1.92
N LEU A 349 31.43 7.60 2.89
CA LEU A 349 32.73 8.26 2.95
C LEU A 349 33.76 7.27 3.49
N VAL A 350 34.60 6.74 2.59
CA VAL A 350 35.55 5.68 2.91
C VAL A 350 36.85 6.28 3.40
N TYR A 351 36.96 6.53 4.71
CA TYR A 351 38.08 7.28 5.31
C TYR A 351 39.42 6.54 5.29
N THR A 352 39.41 5.22 5.05
CA THR A 352 40.63 4.39 4.91
C THR A 352 41.20 4.43 3.50
N ALA A 353 40.36 4.70 2.49
CA ALA A 353 40.72 4.84 1.09
C ALA A 353 39.74 5.81 0.43
N ILE A 354 40.00 7.13 0.50
CA ILE A 354 39.05 8.16 0.08
C ILE A 354 38.58 7.98 -1.37
N GLY A 355 39.43 7.46 -2.26
CA GLY A 355 39.07 7.13 -3.64
C GLY A 355 37.98 6.05 -3.78
N ASN A 356 37.77 5.22 -2.77
CA ASN A 356 36.69 4.22 -2.72
C ASN A 356 35.36 4.79 -2.20
N THR A 357 35.31 6.09 -1.86
CA THR A 357 34.07 6.80 -1.52
C THR A 357 33.06 6.61 -2.63
N ASN A 358 31.82 6.30 -2.24
CA ASN A 358 30.76 5.98 -3.18
C ASN A 358 29.43 6.59 -2.80
N HIS A 359 28.62 6.83 -3.83
CA HIS A 359 27.32 7.45 -3.73
C HIS A 359 26.28 6.60 -4.45
N VAL A 360 25.11 6.50 -3.84
CA VAL A 360 23.91 5.92 -4.45
C VAL A 360 22.80 6.96 -4.33
N GLY A 361 22.31 7.44 -5.45
CA GLY A 361 21.19 8.36 -5.53
C GLY A 361 20.03 7.73 -6.28
N ASN A 362 18.80 7.93 -5.80
CA ASN A 362 17.59 7.54 -6.51
C ASN A 362 16.51 8.60 -6.37
N ALA A 363 15.97 9.03 -7.50
CA ALA A 363 14.78 9.85 -7.57
C ALA A 363 13.67 9.03 -8.23
N ALA A 364 12.60 8.74 -7.52
CA ALA A 364 11.47 7.96 -8.01
C ALA A 364 10.19 8.79 -8.00
N PHE A 365 9.62 9.00 -9.18
CA PHE A 365 8.31 9.60 -9.37
C PHE A 365 7.29 8.49 -9.56
N LYS A 366 6.26 8.46 -8.71
CA LYS A 366 5.24 7.41 -8.64
C LYS A 366 3.87 8.03 -8.92
N ILE A 367 3.09 7.35 -9.74
CA ILE A 367 1.66 7.62 -9.96
C ILE A 367 0.89 6.34 -9.66
N ASP A 368 -0.13 6.46 -8.82
CA ASP A 368 -1.05 5.37 -8.50
C ASP A 368 -2.01 5.17 -9.68
N LEU A 369 -2.03 3.94 -10.24
CA LEU A 369 -2.95 3.57 -11.32
C LEU A 369 -4.21 2.90 -10.76
N THR A 370 -4.01 2.08 -9.74
CA THR A 370 -5.07 1.44 -8.94
C THR A 370 -4.59 1.34 -7.48
N ALA A 371 -5.42 0.77 -6.60
CA ALA A 371 -5.04 0.52 -5.21
C ALA A 371 -3.79 -0.36 -5.02
N ILE A 372 -3.40 -1.15 -6.02
CA ILE A 372 -2.27 -2.09 -5.94
C ILE A 372 -1.25 -1.92 -7.08
N PHE A 373 -1.61 -1.21 -8.15
CA PHE A 373 -0.74 -1.01 -9.32
C PHE A 373 -0.29 0.45 -9.43
N TYR A 374 0.99 0.64 -9.72
CA TYR A 374 1.63 1.94 -9.78
C TYR A 374 2.50 2.05 -11.03
N PHE A 375 2.44 3.20 -11.67
CA PHE A 375 3.42 3.61 -12.65
C PHE A 375 4.57 4.31 -11.93
N GLN A 376 5.81 3.93 -12.21
CA GLN A 376 6.97 4.56 -11.58
C GLN A 376 8.08 4.82 -12.60
N THR A 377 8.55 6.07 -12.61
CA THR A 377 9.79 6.47 -13.29
C THR A 377 10.87 6.73 -12.25
N SER A 378 12.04 6.09 -12.41
CA SER A 378 13.15 6.19 -11.45
C SER A 378 14.45 6.57 -12.14
N PHE A 379 15.14 7.55 -11.58
CA PHE A 379 16.50 7.91 -11.95
C PHE A 379 17.47 7.40 -10.89
N LEU A 380 18.33 6.47 -11.27
CA LEU A 380 19.38 5.89 -10.43
C LEU A 380 20.73 6.51 -10.81
N PHE A 381 21.46 6.93 -9.79
CA PHE A 381 22.83 7.43 -9.88
C PHE A 381 23.73 6.57 -8.99
N LEU A 382 24.81 6.05 -9.56
CA LEU A 382 25.86 5.34 -8.83
C LEU A 382 27.19 6.01 -9.12
N ARG A 383 27.97 6.28 -8.09
CA ARG A 383 29.32 6.84 -8.24
C ARG A 383 30.32 6.13 -7.35
N THR A 384 31.51 5.90 -7.88
CA THR A 384 32.73 5.63 -7.09
C THR A 384 33.74 6.71 -7.45
N GLU A 385 34.35 7.35 -6.45
CA GLU A 385 35.22 8.52 -6.67
C GLU A 385 36.40 8.21 -7.59
N ASN A 386 37.17 7.16 -7.31
CA ASN A 386 38.32 6.73 -8.11
C ASN A 386 38.30 5.19 -8.24
N PRO A 387 37.53 4.63 -9.19
CA PRO A 387 37.48 3.19 -9.39
C PRO A 387 38.86 2.66 -9.84
N PRO A 388 39.39 1.57 -9.24
CA PRO A 388 40.71 1.08 -9.60
C PRO A 388 40.75 0.47 -11.01
N PRO A 389 41.91 0.52 -11.69
CA PRO A 389 42.07 -0.02 -13.03
C PRO A 389 41.94 -1.56 -13.06
N ARG A 390 41.39 -2.05 -14.16
CA ARG A 390 41.30 -3.47 -14.50
C ARG A 390 42.69 -4.05 -14.80
N ALA A 391 42.78 -5.37 -14.86
CA ALA A 391 44.04 -6.06 -15.17
C ALA A 391 44.63 -5.71 -16.55
N ASP A 392 43.78 -5.32 -17.50
CA ASP A 392 44.16 -4.87 -18.85
C ASP A 392 44.54 -3.37 -18.92
N GLY A 393 44.57 -2.68 -17.77
CA GLY A 393 44.89 -1.25 -17.67
C GLY A 393 43.72 -0.31 -17.99
N THR A 394 42.56 -0.82 -18.41
CA THR A 394 41.37 0.01 -18.61
C THR A 394 40.76 0.43 -17.27
N MET A 395 40.20 1.63 -17.21
CA MET A 395 39.55 2.14 -16.01
C MET A 395 38.02 2.04 -16.15
N PRO A 396 37.27 1.62 -15.11
CA PRO A 396 35.83 1.81 -15.07
C PRO A 396 35.46 3.30 -15.02
N GLU A 397 34.31 3.64 -15.58
CA GLU A 397 33.77 5.00 -15.46
C GLU A 397 33.37 5.29 -14.02
N GLN A 398 33.59 6.52 -13.54
CA GLN A 398 33.25 6.89 -12.16
C GLN A 398 31.75 6.88 -11.88
N ASN A 399 30.94 7.22 -12.89
CA ASN A 399 29.51 7.48 -12.76
C ASN A 399 28.70 6.55 -13.65
N ASP A 400 27.65 5.95 -13.10
CA ASP A 400 26.59 5.32 -13.87
C ASP A 400 25.26 6.03 -13.61
N TYR A 401 24.51 6.23 -14.69
CA TYR A 401 23.18 6.82 -14.67
C TYR A 401 22.19 5.86 -15.32
N GLN A 402 21.01 5.75 -14.75
CA GLN A 402 19.94 4.94 -15.34
C GLN A 402 18.59 5.60 -15.13
N LEU A 403 17.84 5.78 -16.21
CA LEU A 403 16.42 6.06 -16.16
C LEU A 403 15.65 4.76 -16.38
N VAL A 404 14.74 4.44 -15.47
CA VAL A 404 13.90 3.24 -15.51
C VAL A 404 12.44 3.67 -15.50
N VAL A 405 11.67 3.19 -16.48
CA VAL A 405 10.22 3.29 -16.47
C VAL A 405 9.66 1.92 -16.14
N SER A 406 8.76 1.84 -15.17
CA SER A 406 8.28 0.57 -14.62
C SER A 406 6.81 0.59 -14.23
N ILE A 407 6.23 -0.61 -14.22
CA ILE A 407 4.96 -0.89 -13.52
C ILE A 407 5.32 -1.68 -12.27
N ALA A 408 4.76 -1.26 -11.15
CA ALA A 408 4.92 -1.93 -9.87
C ALA A 408 3.58 -2.43 -9.34
N LEU A 409 3.63 -3.57 -8.67
CA LEU A 409 2.57 -4.15 -7.86
C LEU A 409 3.01 -4.03 -6.40
N GLU A 410 2.15 -3.53 -5.53
CA GLU A 410 2.34 -3.51 -4.08
C GLU A 410 1.19 -4.24 -3.40
N ILE A 411 1.53 -5.07 -2.42
CA ILE A 411 0.58 -5.86 -1.62
C ILE A 411 1.04 -5.73 -0.17
N GLY A 412 0.14 -5.46 0.76
CA GLY A 412 0.44 -5.34 2.18
C GLY A 412 -0.82 -5.41 3.03
#